data_AF-A0A7W1F6N9-F1
#
_entry.id   AF-A0A7W1F6N9-F1
#
_cell.length_a   1.000
_cell.length_b   1.000
_cell.length_c   1.000
_cell.angle_alpha   90.00
_cell.angle_beta   90.00
_cell.angle_gamma   90.00
#
_symmetry.space_group_name_H-M   'P 1'
#
loop_
_entity.id
_entity.type
_entity.pdbx_description
1 polymer ?
#
loop_
_entity_poly.entity_id
_entity_poly.type
_entity_poly.pdbx_seq_one_letter_code
_entity_poly.pdbx_strand_id
1 'polypeptide(L)'
;MLPALAFLVVIAASLAWLWSGRLLKDRLWWWAWIVPVAATAALVAVVLQDKAVQKCIGLLLMPAGLCWIALGALLTTALAGARWRSAAALAGVFALYTAAGNGWIGSALVRSLEAGIAQPQLDALERFDAVYVLGGGTSLAPSGAPQLSDAGDRVVVAARLYALGKAEVLVASARATPERDGDGRDFAAETATLWQG
;
A
#
# COMPACT_ATOMS: atom_id res chain seq x y z
N MET A 1 -3.42 0.33 15.51
CA MET A 1 -2.73 1.62 15.78
C MET A 1 -2.34 1.82 17.25
N LEU A 2 -3.19 1.44 18.22
CA LEU A 2 -2.86 1.42 19.66
C LEU A 2 -1.54 0.70 20.07
N PRO A 3 -1.19 -0.49 19.52
CA PRO A 3 0.01 -1.19 19.97
C PRO A 3 1.33 -0.50 19.58
N ALA A 4 1.37 0.18 18.42
CA ALA A 4 2.56 0.88 17.95
C ALA A 4 2.89 2.13 18.79
N LEU A 5 1.86 2.82 19.29
CA LEU A 5 1.99 4.02 20.13
C LEU A 5 2.45 3.67 21.55
N ALA A 6 1.86 2.64 22.16
CA ALA A 6 2.30 2.12 23.46
C ALA A 6 3.78 1.68 23.41
N PHE A 7 4.19 1.12 22.28
CA PHE A 7 5.54 0.62 22.08
C PHE A 7 6.60 1.73 21.95
N LEU A 8 6.32 2.80 21.20
CA LEU A 8 7.21 3.97 21.10
C LEU A 8 7.44 4.65 22.45
N VAL A 9 6.40 4.69 23.29
CA VAL A 9 6.50 5.22 24.66
C VAL A 9 7.42 4.36 25.53
N VAL A 10 7.35 3.03 25.40
CA VAL A 10 8.22 2.11 26.15
C VAL A 10 9.68 2.22 25.71
N ILE A 11 9.97 2.38 24.42
CA ILE A 11 11.35 2.63 23.92
C ILE A 11 11.87 3.97 24.42
N ALA A 12 11.08 5.04 24.32
CA ALA A 12 11.50 6.36 24.78
C ALA A 12 11.79 6.37 26.29
N ALA A 13 10.94 5.71 27.09
CA ALA A 13 11.13 5.59 28.53
C ALA A 13 12.37 4.75 28.91
N SER A 14 12.62 3.65 28.19
CA SER A 14 13.79 2.80 28.43
C SER A 14 15.11 3.45 27.98
N LEU A 15 15.13 4.19 26.88
CA LEU A 15 16.28 5.00 26.47
C LEU A 15 16.56 6.17 27.44
N ALA A 16 15.51 6.83 27.94
CA ALA A 16 15.64 7.89 28.94
C ALA A 16 16.19 7.35 30.29
N TRP A 17 15.77 6.15 30.69
CA TRP A 17 16.29 5.48 31.89
C TRP A 17 17.75 5.04 31.71
N LEU A 18 18.11 4.46 30.57
CA LEU A 18 19.51 4.13 30.25
C LEU A 18 20.42 5.37 30.25
N TRP A 19 19.90 6.50 29.76
CA TRP A 19 20.60 7.78 29.76
C TRP A 19 20.79 8.35 31.18
N SER A 20 19.82 8.19 32.09
CA SER A 20 19.94 8.67 33.47
C SER A 20 20.86 7.79 34.34
N GLY A 21 20.91 6.49 34.09
CA GLY A 21 21.70 5.52 34.86
C GLY A 21 23.18 5.40 34.46
N ARG A 22 23.63 6.09 33.41
CA ARG A 22 24.97 5.93 32.79
C ARG A 22 26.18 6.24 33.70
N LEU A 23 25.97 6.86 34.85
CA LEU A 23 27.03 7.20 35.81
C LEU A 23 27.20 6.17 36.95
N LEU A 24 26.23 5.26 37.13
CA LEU A 24 26.24 4.24 38.19
C LEU A 24 26.52 2.87 37.55
N LYS A 25 27.79 2.48 37.50
CA LYS A 25 28.26 1.26 36.85
C LYS A 25 28.19 0.05 37.80
N ASP A 26 27.01 -0.20 38.36
CA ASP A 26 26.76 -1.33 39.26
C ASP A 26 26.26 -2.57 38.52
N ARG A 27 26.25 -3.72 39.21
CA ARG A 27 25.67 -5.00 38.73
C ARG A 27 24.19 -4.86 38.29
N LEU A 28 23.48 -3.84 38.78
CA LEU A 28 22.11 -3.49 38.35
C LEU A 28 22.05 -2.91 36.92
N TRP A 29 23.13 -2.31 36.41
CA TRP A 29 23.22 -1.75 35.06
C TRP A 29 23.13 -2.83 33.97
N TRP A 30 23.61 -4.05 34.26
CA TRP A 30 23.44 -5.19 33.36
C TRP A 30 21.97 -5.63 33.23
N TRP A 31 21.17 -5.50 34.30
CA TRP A 31 19.73 -5.77 34.24
C TRP A 31 18.95 -4.66 33.51
N ALA A 32 19.50 -3.44 33.46
CA ALA A 32 18.91 -2.34 32.70
C ALA A 32 18.90 -2.58 31.19
N TRP A 33 19.73 -3.51 30.67
CA TRP A 33 19.71 -3.93 29.27
C TRP A 33 18.64 -5.00 28.97
N ILE A 34 18.15 -5.73 29.97
CA ILE A 34 17.17 -6.81 29.76
C ILE A 34 15.81 -6.25 29.33
N VAL A 35 15.36 -5.16 29.96
CA VAL A 35 14.09 -4.49 29.62
C VAL A 35 14.05 -4.00 28.15
N PRO A 36 15.03 -3.24 27.64
CA PRO A 36 15.05 -2.82 26.24
C PRO A 36 15.25 -3.98 25.29
N VAL A 37 16.09 -4.98 25.61
CA VAL A 37 16.25 -6.18 24.75
C VAL A 37 14.94 -6.98 24.65
N ALA A 38 14.25 -7.19 25.77
CA ALA A 38 12.95 -7.87 25.79
C ALA A 38 11.87 -7.06 25.04
N ALA A 39 11.87 -5.74 25.19
CA ALA A 39 10.98 -4.85 24.44
C ALA A 39 11.26 -4.92 22.93
N THR A 40 12.53 -4.88 22.51
CA THR A 40 12.93 -5.02 21.11
C THR A 40 12.56 -6.41 20.56
N ALA A 41 12.76 -7.49 21.32
CA ALA A 41 12.37 -8.83 20.91
C ALA A 41 10.85 -8.98 20.76
N ALA A 42 10.07 -8.42 21.70
CA ALA A 42 8.61 -8.37 21.62
C ALA A 42 8.13 -7.56 20.41
N LEU A 43 8.80 -6.45 20.07
CA LEU A 43 8.52 -5.69 18.85
C LEU A 43 8.74 -6.52 17.60
N VAL A 44 9.90 -7.17 17.51
CA VAL A 44 10.24 -7.99 16.35
C VAL A 44 9.21 -9.11 16.22
N ALA A 45 8.81 -9.74 17.32
CA ALA A 45 7.75 -10.74 17.32
C ALA A 45 6.41 -10.17 16.81
N VAL A 46 5.97 -9.00 17.29
CA VAL A 46 4.73 -8.34 16.82
C VAL A 46 4.80 -7.96 15.35
N VAL A 47 5.93 -7.40 14.90
CA VAL A 47 6.18 -7.07 13.49
C VAL A 47 6.16 -8.34 12.63
N LEU A 48 6.69 -9.47 13.12
CA LEU A 48 6.70 -10.72 12.37
C LEU A 48 5.30 -11.33 12.20
N GLN A 49 4.35 -11.01 13.07
CA GLN A 49 2.97 -11.52 13.00
C GLN A 49 2.07 -10.71 12.06
N ASP A 50 2.35 -9.43 11.84
CA ASP A 50 1.48 -8.53 11.08
C ASP A 50 2.09 -8.15 9.72
N LYS A 51 1.56 -8.76 8.63
CA LYS A 51 1.97 -8.46 7.25
C LYS A 51 1.81 -6.99 6.87
N ALA A 52 0.81 -6.29 7.41
CA ALA A 52 0.62 -4.87 7.12
C ALA A 52 1.74 -4.04 7.75
N VAL A 53 2.12 -4.36 8.99
CA VAL A 53 3.26 -3.71 9.67
C VAL A 53 4.57 -4.00 8.93
N GLN A 54 4.80 -5.23 8.48
CA GLN A 54 5.97 -5.57 7.66
C GLN A 54 6.02 -4.77 6.37
N LYS A 55 4.90 -4.63 5.66
CA LYS A 55 4.81 -3.81 4.45
C LYS A 55 5.12 -2.35 4.75
N CYS A 56 4.57 -1.78 5.81
CA CYS A 56 4.84 -0.40 6.21
C CYS A 56 6.33 -0.19 6.54
N ILE A 57 6.93 -1.06 7.36
CA ILE A 57 8.35 -0.99 7.70
C ILE A 57 9.20 -1.18 6.45
N GLY A 58 8.86 -2.16 5.61
CA GLY A 58 9.54 -2.39 4.33
C GLY A 58 9.53 -1.15 3.45
N LEU A 59 8.37 -0.50 3.27
CA LEU A 59 8.24 0.75 2.51
C LEU A 59 9.05 1.90 3.11
N LEU A 60 9.11 2.00 4.44
CA LEU A 60 9.92 3.00 5.15
C LEU A 60 11.44 2.74 5.01
N LEU A 61 11.85 1.49 4.86
CA LEU A 61 13.25 1.10 4.68
C LEU A 61 13.70 1.11 3.22
N MET A 62 12.77 1.18 2.26
CA MET A 62 13.12 1.43 0.85
C MET A 62 13.76 2.81 0.69
N PRO A 63 14.58 3.04 -0.37
CA PRO A 63 15.30 4.31 -0.56
C PRO A 63 14.40 5.55 -0.45
N ALA A 64 13.17 5.50 -0.99
CA ALA A 64 12.20 6.58 -0.89
C ALA A 64 11.70 6.83 0.55
N GLY A 65 11.42 5.75 1.29
CA GLY A 65 11.03 5.83 2.69
C GLY A 65 12.13 6.40 3.58
N LEU A 66 13.39 6.03 3.32
CA LEU A 66 14.55 6.58 4.03
C LEU A 66 14.69 8.09 3.77
N CYS A 67 14.51 8.54 2.53
CA CYS A 67 14.46 9.97 2.20
C CYS A 67 13.34 10.69 2.96
N TRP A 68 12.15 10.10 3.05
CA TRP A 68 11.02 10.65 3.78
C TRP A 68 11.34 10.80 5.29
N ILE A 69 11.88 9.75 5.91
CA ILE A 69 12.30 9.78 7.33
C ILE A 69 13.39 10.83 7.56
N ALA A 70 14.40 10.89 6.68
CA ALA A 70 15.50 11.84 6.80
C ALA A 70 15.00 13.29 6.70
N LEU A 71 14.12 13.60 5.74
CA LEU A 71 13.50 14.93 5.61
C LEU A 71 12.68 15.29 6.86
N GLY A 72 11.91 14.34 7.40
CA GLY A 72 11.17 14.51 8.65
C GLY A 72 12.09 14.82 9.85
N ALA A 73 13.20 14.08 9.98
CA ALA A 73 14.18 14.30 11.04
C ALA A 73 14.90 15.67 10.90
N LEU A 74 15.24 16.07 9.68
CA LEU A 74 15.82 17.39 9.42
C LEU A 74 14.84 18.52 9.74
N LEU A 75 13.55 18.34 9.42
CA LEU A 75 12.52 19.31 9.74
C LEU A 75 12.32 19.46 11.25
N THR A 76 12.23 18.35 11.99
CA THR A 76 12.05 18.38 13.45
C THR A 76 13.26 19.01 14.16
N THR A 77 14.48 18.70 13.73
CA THR A 77 15.69 19.34 14.27
C THR A 77 15.77 20.84 13.95
N ALA A 78 15.36 21.26 12.75
CA ALA A 78 15.28 22.67 12.40
C ALA A 78 14.26 23.44 13.24
N LEU A 79 13.08 22.85 13.49
CA LEU A 79 12.04 23.42 14.36
C LEU A 79 12.50 23.51 15.82
N ALA A 80 13.10 22.44 16.35
CA ALA A 80 13.62 22.41 17.72
C ALA A 80 14.75 23.43 17.94
N GLY A 81 15.56 23.69 16.92
CA GLY A 81 16.60 24.72 16.94
C GLY A 81 16.13 26.15 16.64
N ALA A 82 14.82 26.40 16.55
CA ALA A 82 14.21 27.68 16.18
C ALA A 82 14.75 28.28 14.86
N ARG A 83 15.20 27.42 13.93
CA ARG A 83 15.74 27.82 12.61
C ARG A 83 14.60 27.97 11.60
N TRP A 84 13.72 28.94 11.82
CA TRP A 84 12.46 29.10 11.08
C TRP A 84 12.61 29.13 9.55
N ARG A 85 13.65 29.80 9.02
CA ARG A 85 13.91 29.85 7.57
C ARG A 85 14.22 28.47 6.99
N SER A 86 15.09 27.72 7.64
CA SER A 86 15.44 26.36 7.24
C SER A 86 14.27 25.40 7.42
N ALA A 87 13.52 25.54 8.52
CA ALA A 87 12.32 24.76 8.77
C ALA A 87 11.25 24.99 7.70
N ALA A 88 11.02 26.24 7.29
CA ALA A 88 10.07 26.55 6.21
C ALA A 88 10.48 25.93 4.87
N ALA A 89 11.76 26.02 4.50
CA ALA A 89 12.27 25.40 3.28
C ALA A 89 12.15 23.86 3.32
N LEU A 90 12.54 23.23 4.43
CA LEU A 90 12.42 21.78 4.63
C LEU A 90 10.95 21.33 4.64
N ALA A 91 10.05 22.10 5.26
CA ALA A 91 8.62 21.81 5.26
C ALA A 91 8.06 21.85 3.84
N GLY A 92 8.48 22.82 3.02
CA GLY A 92 8.11 22.90 1.60
C GLY A 92 8.57 21.67 0.80
N VAL A 93 9.85 21.28 0.94
CA VAL A 93 10.39 20.09 0.27
C VAL A 93 9.71 18.81 0.76
N PHE A 94 9.50 18.68 2.07
CA PHE A 94 8.83 17.53 2.66
C PHE A 94 7.37 17.40 2.22
N ALA A 95 6.64 18.51 2.16
CA ALA A 95 5.28 18.56 1.66
C ALA A 95 5.21 18.20 0.17
N LEU A 96 6.11 18.75 -0.65
CA LEU A 96 6.19 18.43 -2.08
C LEU A 96 6.51 16.94 -2.30
N TYR A 97 7.50 16.41 -1.59
CA TYR A 97 7.89 15.01 -1.68
C TYR A 97 6.73 14.08 -1.26
N THR A 98 6.06 14.42 -0.16
CA THR A 98 4.89 13.67 0.32
C THR A 98 3.74 13.74 -0.69
N ALA A 99 3.48 14.90 -1.29
CA ALA A 99 2.44 15.06 -2.30
C ALA A 99 2.75 14.29 -3.58
N ALA A 100 4.01 14.33 -4.05
CA ALA A 100 4.46 13.61 -5.24
C ALA A 100 4.37 12.09 -5.07
N GLY A 101 4.65 11.57 -3.87
CA GLY A 101 4.49 10.16 -3.52
C GLY A 101 3.08 9.75 -3.09
N ASN A 102 2.10 10.66 -3.11
CA ASN A 102 0.76 10.39 -2.60
C ASN A 102 -0.10 9.68 -3.66
N GLY A 103 -0.54 8.46 -3.35
CA GLY A 103 -1.37 7.66 -4.26
C GLY A 103 -2.70 8.31 -4.64
N TRP A 104 -3.34 9.08 -3.75
CA TRP A 104 -4.60 9.76 -4.07
C TRP A 104 -4.39 10.90 -5.06
N ILE A 105 -3.33 11.68 -4.89
CA ILE A 105 -2.95 12.74 -5.83
C ILE A 105 -2.56 12.12 -7.18
N GLY A 106 -1.77 11.05 -7.17
CA GLY A 106 -1.41 10.29 -8.37
C GLY A 106 -2.65 9.79 -9.13
N SER A 107 -3.58 9.12 -8.45
CA SER A 107 -4.84 8.67 -9.05
C SER A 107 -5.70 9.83 -9.56
N ALA A 108 -5.74 10.96 -8.87
CA ALA A 108 -6.48 12.13 -9.33
C ALA A 108 -5.88 12.74 -10.61
N LEU A 109 -4.55 12.83 -10.69
CA LEU A 109 -3.84 13.30 -11.88
C LEU A 109 -4.05 12.35 -13.06
N VAL A 110 -3.94 11.04 -12.84
CA VAL A 110 -4.21 10.03 -13.88
C VAL A 110 -5.64 10.14 -14.39
N ARG A 111 -6.64 10.19 -13.49
CA ARG A 111 -8.05 10.40 -13.89
C ARG A 111 -8.25 11.69 -14.68
N SER A 112 -7.55 12.76 -14.31
CA SER A 112 -7.61 14.03 -15.04
C SER A 112 -7.06 13.92 -16.46
N LEU A 113 -6.02 13.11 -16.67
CA LEU A 113 -5.46 12.85 -17.99
C LEU A 113 -6.38 11.92 -18.81
N GLU A 114 -6.96 10.91 -18.16
CA GLU A 114 -7.88 9.95 -18.79
C GLU A 114 -9.20 10.60 -19.23
N ALA A 115 -9.68 11.63 -18.52
CA ALA A 115 -10.94 12.30 -18.84
C ALA A 115 -10.98 12.90 -20.26
N GLY A 116 -9.83 13.18 -20.87
CA GLY A 116 -9.73 13.69 -22.24
C GLY A 116 -9.61 12.60 -23.32
N ILE A 117 -9.49 11.33 -22.94
CA ILE A 117 -9.29 10.22 -23.88
C ILE A 117 -10.66 9.76 -24.38
N ALA A 118 -10.90 9.91 -25.69
CA ALA A 118 -12.09 9.38 -26.33
C ALA A 118 -12.12 7.85 -26.18
N GLN A 119 -13.22 7.30 -25.70
CA GLN A 119 -13.40 5.86 -25.66
C GLN A 119 -13.51 5.31 -27.09
N PRO A 120 -12.87 4.17 -27.40
CA PRO A 120 -12.97 3.57 -28.72
C PRO A 120 -14.41 3.22 -29.04
N GLN A 121 -14.82 3.55 -30.27
CA GLN A 121 -16.11 3.13 -30.81
C GLN A 121 -16.04 1.62 -31.10
N LEU A 122 -16.55 0.80 -30.18
CA LEU A 122 -16.47 -0.65 -30.29
C LEU A 122 -17.07 -1.18 -31.60
N ASP A 123 -18.12 -0.53 -32.12
CA ASP A 123 -18.79 -0.87 -33.38
C ASP A 123 -17.90 -0.65 -34.61
N ALA A 124 -16.94 0.27 -34.53
CA ALA A 124 -16.03 0.60 -35.62
C ALA A 124 -14.78 -0.31 -35.64
N LEU A 125 -14.56 -1.10 -34.60
CA LEU A 125 -13.42 -2.02 -34.55
C LEU A 125 -13.58 -3.16 -35.56
N GLU A 126 -12.47 -3.66 -36.07
CA GLU A 126 -12.46 -4.91 -36.84
C GLU A 126 -12.85 -6.10 -35.96
N ARG A 127 -13.29 -7.19 -36.58
CA ARG A 127 -13.64 -8.42 -35.86
C ARG A 127 -12.36 -9.13 -35.41
N PHE A 128 -12.33 -9.55 -34.15
CA PHE A 128 -11.29 -10.35 -33.54
C PHE A 128 -11.68 -11.83 -33.54
N ASP A 129 -10.71 -12.73 -33.65
CA ASP A 129 -10.94 -14.18 -33.49
C ASP A 129 -11.31 -14.53 -32.03
N ALA A 130 -10.66 -13.86 -31.08
CA ALA A 130 -10.93 -14.00 -29.66
C ALA A 130 -10.60 -12.71 -28.89
N VAL A 131 -11.30 -12.48 -27.78
CA VAL A 131 -10.99 -11.42 -26.81
C VAL A 131 -10.56 -12.05 -25.49
N TYR A 132 -9.35 -11.70 -25.07
CA TYR A 132 -8.72 -12.27 -23.88
C TYR A 132 -8.68 -11.25 -22.75
N VAL A 133 -9.27 -11.59 -21.60
CA VAL A 133 -9.23 -10.79 -20.38
C VAL A 133 -8.25 -11.40 -19.39
N LEU A 134 -7.15 -10.68 -19.17
CA LEU A 134 -6.05 -11.02 -18.25
C LEU A 134 -6.46 -10.80 -16.78
N GLY A 135 -7.57 -11.39 -16.35
CA GLY A 135 -8.04 -11.39 -14.97
C GLY A 135 -8.18 -10.03 -14.27
N GLY A 136 -8.54 -10.09 -12.99
CA GLY A 136 -8.91 -8.91 -12.22
C GLY A 136 -10.19 -8.25 -12.75
N GLY A 137 -10.52 -7.07 -12.22
CA GLY A 137 -11.77 -6.40 -12.60
C GLY A 137 -13.01 -6.94 -11.89
N THR A 138 -12.91 -8.05 -11.16
CA THR A 138 -13.99 -8.62 -10.33
C THR A 138 -13.72 -8.42 -8.83
N SER A 139 -14.79 -8.29 -8.07
CA SER A 139 -14.80 -8.30 -6.60
C SER A 139 -15.94 -9.21 -6.13
N LEU A 140 -15.96 -9.55 -4.84
CA LEU A 140 -17.06 -10.32 -4.26
C LEU A 140 -17.96 -9.38 -3.46
N ALA A 141 -19.27 -9.48 -3.70
CA ALA A 141 -20.26 -8.88 -2.83
C ALA A 141 -20.20 -9.52 -1.43
N PRO A 142 -20.77 -8.90 -0.38
CA PRO A 142 -20.89 -9.53 0.94
C PRO A 142 -21.60 -10.89 0.93
N SER A 143 -22.44 -11.14 -0.08
CA SER A 143 -23.11 -12.43 -0.32
C SER A 143 -22.19 -13.51 -0.91
N GLY A 144 -20.95 -13.16 -1.30
CA GLY A 144 -20.03 -14.03 -2.04
C GLY A 144 -20.25 -14.08 -3.54
N ALA A 145 -21.25 -13.35 -4.07
CA ALA A 145 -21.49 -13.27 -5.51
C ALA A 145 -20.41 -12.43 -6.22
N PRO A 146 -19.90 -12.85 -7.39
CA PRO A 146 -19.04 -12.02 -8.22
C PRO A 146 -19.75 -10.74 -8.64
N GLN A 147 -19.04 -9.61 -8.59
CA GLN A 147 -19.49 -8.30 -9.05
C GLN A 147 -18.32 -7.55 -9.69
N LEU A 148 -18.61 -6.48 -10.44
CA LEU A 148 -17.57 -5.62 -11.00
C LEU A 148 -16.84 -4.86 -9.89
N SER A 149 -15.52 -4.71 -10.05
CA SER A 149 -14.68 -3.81 -9.24
C SER A 149 -14.47 -2.48 -9.96
N ASP A 150 -13.71 -1.57 -9.35
CA ASP A 150 -13.27 -0.32 -9.99
C ASP A 150 -12.53 -0.53 -11.32
N ALA A 151 -11.93 -1.71 -11.53
CA ALA A 151 -11.26 -2.09 -12.78
C ALA A 151 -12.15 -2.97 -13.70
N GLY A 152 -13.46 -3.00 -13.45
CA GLY A 152 -14.43 -3.88 -14.11
C GLY A 152 -14.72 -3.55 -15.57
N ASP A 153 -14.34 -2.37 -16.05
CA ASP A 153 -14.54 -1.96 -17.45
C ASP A 153 -13.95 -2.99 -18.44
N ARG A 154 -12.83 -3.64 -18.10
CA ARG A 154 -12.23 -4.70 -18.94
C ARG A 154 -13.15 -5.90 -19.13
N VAL A 155 -13.92 -6.26 -18.09
CA VAL A 155 -14.88 -7.37 -18.12
C VAL A 155 -16.08 -6.96 -18.97
N VAL A 156 -16.54 -5.72 -18.82
CA VAL A 156 -17.68 -5.17 -19.56
C VAL A 156 -17.37 -4.99 -21.05
N VAL A 157 -16.20 -4.45 -21.39
CA VAL A 157 -15.79 -4.22 -22.79
C VAL A 157 -15.71 -5.54 -23.56
N ALA A 158 -15.19 -6.60 -22.96
CA ALA A 158 -15.17 -7.93 -23.58
C ALA A 158 -16.59 -8.44 -23.87
N ALA A 159 -17.50 -8.35 -22.90
CA ALA A 159 -18.91 -8.72 -23.08
C ALA A 159 -19.58 -7.91 -24.20
N ARG A 160 -19.30 -6.60 -24.28
CA ARG A 160 -19.82 -5.73 -25.34
C ARG A 160 -19.29 -6.12 -26.71
N LEU A 161 -17.99 -6.41 -26.84
CA LEU A 161 -17.41 -6.86 -28.11
C LEU A 161 -18.05 -8.16 -28.61
N TYR A 162 -18.33 -9.10 -27.71
CA TYR A 162 -19.05 -10.33 -28.03
C TYR A 162 -20.49 -10.05 -28.49
N ALA A 163 -21.23 -9.22 -27.74
CA ALA A 163 -22.61 -8.86 -28.07
C ALA A 163 -22.73 -8.11 -29.41
N LEU A 164 -21.69 -7.35 -29.80
CA LEU A 164 -21.60 -6.64 -31.08
C LEU A 164 -21.10 -7.52 -32.24
N GLY A 165 -20.85 -8.82 -32.01
CA GLY A 165 -20.31 -9.73 -33.02
C GLY A 165 -18.87 -9.42 -33.42
N LYS A 166 -18.14 -8.64 -32.61
CA LYS A 166 -16.72 -8.31 -32.82
C LYS A 166 -15.78 -9.38 -32.29
N ALA A 167 -16.28 -10.37 -31.57
CA ALA A 167 -15.51 -11.55 -31.17
C ALA A 167 -16.44 -12.75 -31.00
N GLU A 168 -16.00 -13.93 -31.42
CA GLU A 168 -16.75 -15.19 -31.24
C GLU A 168 -16.34 -15.96 -29.98
N VAL A 169 -15.15 -15.68 -29.45
CA VAL A 169 -14.60 -16.36 -28.29
C VAL A 169 -14.16 -15.34 -27.25
N LEU A 170 -14.67 -15.50 -26.02
CA LEU A 170 -14.17 -14.79 -24.85
C LEU A 170 -13.31 -15.73 -24.01
N VAL A 171 -12.13 -15.27 -23.60
CA VAL A 171 -11.23 -16.04 -22.74
C VAL A 171 -10.95 -15.24 -21.48
N ALA A 172 -11.31 -15.78 -20.32
CA ALA A 172 -10.95 -15.23 -19.03
C ALA A 172 -9.78 -16.02 -18.43
N SER A 173 -8.95 -15.34 -17.65
CA SER A 173 -7.77 -15.93 -17.02
C SER A 173 -7.47 -15.32 -15.66
N ALA A 174 -6.41 -15.82 -15.03
CA ALA A 174 -5.94 -15.48 -13.69
C ALA A 174 -6.65 -16.19 -12.53
N ARG A 175 -5.83 -16.51 -11.54
CA ARG A 175 -6.22 -17.07 -10.25
C ARG A 175 -5.44 -16.34 -9.17
N ALA A 176 -6.06 -16.10 -8.02
CA ALA A 176 -5.40 -15.58 -6.86
C ALA A 176 -4.29 -16.53 -6.42
N THR A 177 -3.13 -15.95 -6.15
CA THR A 177 -2.06 -16.65 -5.46
C THR A 177 -2.35 -16.62 -3.95
N PRO A 178 -2.18 -17.73 -3.22
CA PRO A 178 -2.43 -17.80 -1.78
C PRO A 178 -1.67 -16.73 -0.97
N GLU A 179 -0.53 -16.30 -1.48
CA GLU A 179 0.33 -15.29 -0.87
C GLU A 179 -0.25 -13.87 -0.89
N ARG A 180 -0.98 -13.51 -1.96
CA ARG A 180 -1.44 -12.15 -2.22
C ARG A 180 -2.87 -11.89 -1.74
N ASP A 181 -3.79 -12.82 -2.01
CA ASP A 181 -5.24 -12.56 -1.88
C ASP A 181 -5.97 -13.54 -0.93
N GLY A 182 -5.24 -14.38 -0.19
CA GLY A 182 -5.86 -15.48 0.57
C GLY A 182 -6.40 -16.56 -0.36
N ASP A 183 -7.08 -17.58 0.18
CA ASP A 183 -7.42 -18.82 -0.54
C ASP A 183 -7.93 -18.60 -1.97
N GLY A 184 -7.12 -19.02 -2.94
CA GLY A 184 -7.51 -19.65 -4.20
C GLY A 184 -8.53 -19.00 -5.15
N ARG A 185 -8.99 -17.75 -4.93
CA ARG A 185 -10.01 -17.08 -5.76
C ARG A 185 -9.75 -17.27 -7.25
N ASP A 186 -10.78 -17.71 -7.96
CA ASP A 186 -10.70 -17.96 -9.39
C ASP A 186 -11.32 -16.79 -10.15
N PHE A 187 -10.49 -15.81 -10.49
CA PHE A 187 -10.93 -14.61 -11.22
C PHE A 187 -11.45 -14.95 -12.62
N ALA A 188 -10.93 -16.02 -13.23
CA ALA A 188 -11.41 -16.49 -14.52
C ALA A 188 -12.84 -17.01 -14.40
N ALA A 189 -13.12 -17.83 -13.38
CA ALA A 189 -14.47 -18.33 -13.11
C ALA A 189 -15.44 -17.19 -12.76
N GLU A 190 -15.03 -16.26 -11.89
CA GLU A 190 -15.84 -15.08 -11.53
C GLU A 190 -16.20 -14.24 -12.77
N THR A 191 -15.23 -13.99 -13.65
CA THR A 191 -15.43 -13.25 -14.90
C THR A 191 -16.39 -14.00 -15.83
N ALA A 192 -16.22 -15.31 -15.97
CA ALA A 192 -17.09 -16.15 -16.79
C ALA A 192 -18.54 -16.14 -16.27
N THR A 193 -18.74 -16.20 -14.95
CA THR A 193 -20.08 -16.07 -14.35
C THR A 193 -20.74 -14.75 -14.73
N LEU A 194 -20.01 -13.63 -14.66
CA LEU A 194 -20.54 -12.30 -15.03
C LEU A 194 -20.91 -12.18 -16.51
N TRP A 195 -20.26 -12.94 -17.40
CA TRP A 195 -20.61 -12.95 -18.83
C TRP A 195 -21.81 -13.84 -19.16
N GLN A 196 -22.14 -14.80 -18.31
CA GLN A 196 -23.22 -15.75 -18.55
C GLN A 196 -24.60 -15.22 -18.13
N GLY A 197 -24.66 -14.16 -17.31
CA GLY A 197 -25.91 -13.53 -16.83
C GLY A 197 -26.34 -14.06 -15.48
#